data_AF-A0A7V6HIK8-F1
#
_entry.id   AF-A0A7V6HIK8-F1
#
_cell.length_a   1.000
_cell.length_b   1.000
_cell.length_c   1.000
_cell.angle_alpha   90.00
_cell.angle_beta   90.00
_cell.angle_gamma   90.00
#
_symmetry.space_group_name_H-M   'P 1'
#
loop_
_entity.id
_entity.type
_entity.pdbx_description
1 polymer ?
#
loop_
_entity_poly.entity_id
_entity_poly.type
_entity_poly.pdbx_seq_one_letter_code
_entity_poly.pdbx_strand_id
1 'polypeptide(L)'
;MKTRNMAMIVLLAAFAARAEQLPMPSGLVEGWRENRNALLWWRPYDTFDGTNAAFELAHGLPPGGAVRHFGDQLLSELSKPDGGDSNRVAEVLNRLVRGGTYDVTNVLAEALFREGNAFRYQTLLACINAWPPDMSGLAEAVVARTPSETRAEWYASLFSRREEVLSLSSRECNRIENFMIYAEQSETDAVCAAVLDKAQLEAHSKWKSSNRRKRLALCFRDAGGEAGGHFSKLSDELGLPLPPTDKDIDRFVSHPDFFWPDYSTAAGDPPEELVPEWYQNTYRTALIDFDMPKRDFIRMVADRFEVFVHESEPSPENSVAWYNYVAALQYGADLVATNALLKAVDAAWIPGSGARMIDAAMRSLDPVWETSEERKRFAVRIADRSPKQSSTDVMFFRDVLNQIGRPKEDEAKK
;
A
#
# COMPACT_ATOMS: atom_id res chain seq x y z
N MET A 1 -4.97 47.96 29.68
CA MET A 1 -4.69 46.50 29.58
C MET A 1 -5.76 45.74 28.78
N LYS A 2 -6.31 46.32 27.68
CA LYS A 2 -7.33 45.67 26.82
C LYS A 2 -7.09 45.79 25.31
N THR A 3 -6.03 46.50 24.89
CA THR A 3 -5.72 46.76 23.47
C THR A 3 -4.55 45.95 22.91
N ARG A 4 -3.84 45.16 23.75
CA ARG A 4 -2.72 44.30 23.30
C ARG A 4 -3.14 42.88 22.88
N ASN A 5 -4.30 42.37 23.31
CA ASN A 5 -4.79 41.03 22.92
C ASN A 5 -5.51 41.00 21.57
N MET A 6 -5.99 42.14 21.06
CA MET A 6 -6.73 42.17 19.79
C MET A 6 -5.80 42.15 18.57
N ALA A 7 -4.61 42.76 18.68
CA ALA A 7 -3.62 42.77 17.59
C ALA A 7 -2.98 41.39 17.36
N MET A 8 -2.83 40.56 18.41
CA MET A 8 -2.23 39.22 18.30
C MET A 8 -3.21 38.18 17.72
N ILE A 9 -4.52 38.33 17.99
CA ILE A 9 -5.56 37.46 17.42
C ILE A 9 -5.79 37.77 15.93
N VAL A 10 -5.69 39.03 15.51
CA VAL A 10 -5.80 39.41 14.09
C VAL A 10 -4.56 38.98 13.29
N LEU A 11 -3.36 39.00 13.89
CA LEU A 11 -2.14 38.50 13.23
C LEU A 11 -2.06 36.96 13.19
N LEU A 12 -2.60 36.24 14.18
CA LEU A 12 -2.71 34.78 14.15
C LEU A 12 -3.81 34.30 13.20
N ALA A 13 -4.94 35.01 13.08
CA ALA A 13 -5.95 34.73 12.06
C ALA A 13 -5.46 35.04 10.64
N ALA A 14 -4.62 36.07 10.46
CA ALA A 14 -4.02 36.41 9.16
C ALA A 14 -2.88 35.46 8.73
N PHE A 15 -2.24 34.74 9.67
CA PHE A 15 -1.27 33.68 9.33
C PHE A 15 -1.94 32.31 9.14
N ALA A 16 -3.00 32.00 9.88
CA ALA A 16 -3.79 30.78 9.65
C ALA A 16 -4.59 30.82 8.34
N ALA A 17 -5.11 31.99 7.94
CA ALA A 17 -5.84 32.15 6.68
C ALA A 17 -4.96 32.30 5.43
N ARG A 18 -3.62 32.25 5.56
CA ARG A 18 -2.67 32.39 4.43
C ARG A 18 -1.90 31.11 4.12
N ALA A 19 -2.14 30.04 4.88
CA ALA A 19 -1.61 28.70 4.62
C ALA A 19 -2.65 27.77 3.94
N GLU A 20 -3.92 28.16 3.90
CA GLU A 20 -4.93 27.47 3.11
C GLU A 20 -5.18 28.23 1.80
N GLN A 21 -4.84 27.57 0.70
CA GLN A 21 -5.27 27.86 -0.68
C GLN A 21 -4.65 29.10 -1.34
N LEU A 22 -3.45 28.91 -1.92
CA LEU A 22 -3.29 29.37 -3.29
C LEU A 22 -4.37 28.65 -4.12
N PRO A 23 -5.26 29.37 -4.84
CA PRO A 23 -6.18 28.71 -5.75
C PRO A 23 -5.34 28.15 -6.89
N MET A 24 -4.97 26.87 -6.78
CA MET A 24 -4.54 26.11 -7.93
C MET A 24 -5.67 26.23 -8.97
N PRO A 25 -5.35 26.55 -10.24
CA PRO A 25 -6.36 26.63 -11.29
C PRO A 25 -7.25 25.39 -11.24
N SER A 26 -8.57 25.54 -11.31
CA SER A 26 -9.53 24.44 -11.09
C SER A 26 -9.24 23.21 -11.96
N GLY A 27 -8.71 23.39 -13.18
CA GLY A 27 -8.28 22.30 -14.06
C GLY A 27 -7.02 21.56 -13.60
N LEU A 28 -6.16 22.18 -12.79
CA LEU A 28 -5.02 21.52 -12.14
C LEU A 28 -5.45 20.76 -10.88
N VAL A 29 -6.51 21.17 -10.18
CA VAL A 29 -6.98 20.47 -8.96
C VAL A 29 -7.57 19.10 -9.28
N GLU A 30 -8.35 19.02 -10.36
CA GLU A 30 -9.00 17.77 -10.77
C GLU A 30 -7.96 16.79 -11.34
N GLY A 31 -7.10 17.25 -12.26
CA GLY A 31 -6.00 16.43 -12.79
C GLY A 31 -4.95 16.06 -11.74
N TRP A 32 -4.63 16.93 -10.78
CA TRP A 32 -3.69 16.62 -9.70
C TRP A 32 -4.29 15.65 -8.67
N ARG A 33 -5.58 15.79 -8.33
CA ARG A 33 -6.27 14.84 -7.45
C ARG A 33 -6.41 13.48 -8.12
N GLU A 34 -6.74 13.44 -9.40
CA GLU A 34 -6.79 12.21 -10.18
C GLU A 34 -5.42 11.55 -10.29
N ASN A 35 -4.35 12.31 -10.58
CA ASN A 35 -2.98 11.79 -10.61
C ASN A 35 -2.54 11.27 -9.24
N ARG A 36 -2.86 11.98 -8.15
CA ARG A 36 -2.61 11.52 -6.77
C ARG A 36 -3.41 10.26 -6.41
N ASN A 37 -4.66 10.18 -6.84
CA ASN A 37 -5.52 9.02 -6.64
C ASN A 37 -5.12 7.83 -7.53
N ALA A 38 -4.47 8.09 -8.66
CA ALA A 38 -3.83 7.10 -9.51
C ALA A 38 -2.52 6.57 -8.88
N LEU A 39 -1.73 7.45 -8.24
CA LEU A 39 -0.55 7.08 -7.47
C LEU A 39 -0.88 6.16 -6.29
N LEU A 40 -2.09 6.27 -5.72
CA LEU A 40 -2.55 5.44 -4.61
C LEU A 40 -3.90 4.76 -4.95
N TRP A 41 -3.88 3.78 -5.86
CA TRP A 41 -5.09 3.09 -6.35
C TRP A 41 -6.02 2.58 -5.23
N TRP A 42 -5.46 2.32 -4.05
CA TRP A 42 -6.16 1.78 -2.89
C TRP A 42 -6.90 2.81 -2.04
N ARG A 43 -6.65 4.12 -2.20
CA ARG A 43 -7.43 5.14 -1.48
C ARG A 43 -8.90 5.05 -1.89
N PRO A 44 -9.89 5.34 -1.02
CA PRO A 44 -11.29 5.44 -1.43
C PRO A 44 -11.48 6.50 -2.52
N TYR A 45 -12.54 6.39 -3.32
CA TYR A 45 -12.91 7.47 -4.22
C TYR A 45 -13.56 8.59 -3.41
N ASP A 46 -13.07 9.81 -3.51
CA ASP A 46 -13.52 10.97 -2.72
C ASP A 46 -14.34 11.97 -3.55
N THR A 47 -14.73 11.59 -4.77
CA THR A 47 -15.41 12.48 -5.72
C THR A 47 -16.74 13.02 -5.19
N PHE A 48 -17.43 12.28 -4.32
CA PHE A 48 -18.68 12.73 -3.69
C PHE A 48 -18.53 13.22 -2.25
N ASP A 49 -17.32 13.35 -1.71
CA ASP A 49 -17.13 13.80 -0.32
C ASP A 49 -17.78 15.17 -0.07
N GLY A 50 -17.51 16.15 -0.93
CA GLY A 50 -18.14 17.47 -0.86
C GLY A 50 -19.67 17.44 -1.09
N THR A 51 -20.15 16.55 -1.96
CA THR A 51 -21.60 16.39 -2.17
C THR A 51 -22.28 15.71 -0.99
N ASN A 52 -21.60 14.77 -0.32
CA ASN A 52 -22.08 14.10 0.88
C ASN A 52 -22.17 15.09 2.05
N ALA A 53 -21.13 15.90 2.26
CA ALA A 53 -21.14 16.95 3.27
C ALA A 53 -22.28 17.96 3.04
N ALA A 54 -22.52 18.37 1.78
CA ALA A 54 -23.64 19.25 1.44
C ALA A 54 -25.01 18.58 1.69
N PHE A 55 -25.15 17.30 1.33
CA PHE A 55 -26.36 16.52 1.59
C PHE A 55 -26.63 16.37 3.09
N GLU A 56 -25.59 16.06 3.87
CA GLU A 56 -25.66 15.93 5.33
C GLU A 56 -26.11 17.23 5.98
N LEU A 57 -25.51 18.35 5.59
CA LEU A 57 -25.90 19.67 6.07
C LEU A 57 -27.36 20.00 5.73
N ALA A 58 -27.78 19.72 4.49
CA ALA A 58 -29.14 20.01 4.03
C ALA A 58 -30.22 19.19 4.76
N HIS A 59 -29.87 17.99 5.24
CA HIS A 59 -30.79 17.08 5.91
C HIS A 59 -30.57 17.00 7.44
N GLY A 60 -29.68 17.83 7.99
CA GLY A 60 -29.35 17.82 9.42
C GLY A 60 -28.72 16.51 9.90
N LEU A 61 -28.00 15.81 9.03
CA LEU A 61 -27.33 14.54 9.35
C LEU A 61 -25.92 14.79 9.90
N PRO A 62 -25.41 13.92 10.80
CA PRO A 62 -24.02 13.96 11.23
C PRO A 62 -23.07 13.56 10.09
N PRO A 63 -21.76 13.83 10.21
CA PRO A 63 -20.74 13.31 9.29
C PRO A 63 -20.87 11.79 9.09
N GLY A 64 -20.89 11.35 7.83
CA GLY A 64 -21.13 9.95 7.45
C GLY A 64 -22.61 9.57 7.35
N GLY A 65 -23.52 10.49 7.67
CA GLY A 65 -24.97 10.30 7.56
C GLY A 65 -25.44 10.11 6.12
N ALA A 66 -24.77 10.70 5.13
CA ALA A 66 -25.09 10.46 3.72
C ALA A 66 -24.85 8.99 3.33
N VAL A 67 -23.73 8.41 3.77
CA VAL A 67 -23.39 7.01 3.48
C VAL A 67 -24.42 6.07 4.10
N ARG A 68 -24.83 6.30 5.35
CA ARG A 68 -25.88 5.51 6.00
C ARG A 68 -27.20 5.63 5.26
N HIS A 69 -27.60 6.86 4.89
CA HIS A 69 -28.82 7.09 4.14
C HIS A 69 -28.86 6.33 2.81
N PHE A 70 -27.80 6.43 2.00
CA PHE A 70 -27.70 5.70 0.74
C PHE A 70 -27.57 4.19 0.95
N GLY A 71 -26.93 3.76 2.05
CA GLY A 71 -26.87 2.37 2.44
C GLY A 71 -28.24 1.78 2.76
N ASP A 72 -29.02 2.45 3.60
CA ASP A 72 -30.40 2.04 3.91
C ASP A 72 -31.24 1.98 2.63
N GLN A 73 -31.03 2.94 1.73
CA GLN A 73 -31.70 2.97 0.44
C GLN A 73 -31.33 1.76 -0.43
N LEU A 74 -30.05 1.40 -0.51
CA LEU A 74 -29.58 0.20 -1.22
C LEU A 74 -30.23 -1.05 -0.64
N LEU A 75 -30.16 -1.23 0.68
CA LEU A 75 -30.69 -2.40 1.36
C LEU A 75 -32.22 -2.51 1.22
N SER A 76 -32.92 -1.38 1.19
CA SER A 76 -34.36 -1.32 0.92
C SER A 76 -34.70 -1.73 -0.52
N GLU A 77 -33.95 -1.27 -1.52
CA GLU A 77 -34.15 -1.67 -2.92
C GLU A 77 -33.92 -3.17 -3.11
N LEU A 78 -32.83 -3.70 -2.55
CA LEU A 78 -32.48 -5.13 -2.63
C LEU A 78 -33.46 -6.05 -1.90
N SER A 79 -34.29 -5.50 -1.00
CA SER A 79 -35.31 -6.26 -0.28
C SER A 79 -36.64 -6.36 -1.04
N LYS A 80 -36.77 -5.70 -2.19
CA LYS A 80 -38.00 -5.76 -2.99
C LYS A 80 -38.13 -7.14 -3.68
N PRO A 81 -39.36 -7.69 -3.81
CA PRO A 81 -39.56 -9.03 -4.37
C PRO A 81 -39.11 -9.22 -5.81
N ASP A 82 -39.06 -8.13 -6.59
CA ASP A 82 -38.59 -8.10 -7.98
C ASP A 82 -37.08 -7.81 -8.09
N GLY A 83 -36.37 -7.72 -6.96
CA GLY A 83 -34.96 -7.33 -6.88
C GLY A 83 -34.73 -5.82 -6.84
N GLY A 84 -35.77 -5.00 -7.01
CA GLY A 84 -35.69 -3.54 -7.05
C GLY A 84 -35.28 -2.98 -8.43
N ASP A 85 -35.28 -1.65 -8.54
CA ASP A 85 -34.95 -0.97 -9.80
C ASP A 85 -33.44 -1.05 -10.07
N SER A 86 -33.05 -1.72 -11.16
CA SER A 86 -31.65 -1.91 -11.55
C SER A 86 -30.89 -0.59 -11.76
N ASN A 87 -31.54 0.44 -12.29
CA ASN A 87 -30.92 1.75 -12.47
C ASN A 87 -30.67 2.40 -11.10
N ARG A 88 -31.62 2.23 -10.17
CA ARG A 88 -31.50 2.79 -8.82
C ARG A 88 -30.41 2.09 -8.03
N VAL A 89 -30.33 0.76 -8.09
CA VAL A 89 -29.26 -0.01 -7.45
C VAL A 89 -27.89 0.41 -7.99
N ALA A 90 -27.74 0.51 -9.32
CA ALA A 90 -26.48 0.94 -9.93
C ALA A 90 -26.08 2.38 -9.53
N GLU A 91 -27.04 3.31 -9.50
CA GLU A 91 -26.81 4.69 -9.06
C GLU A 91 -26.31 4.74 -7.61
N VAL A 92 -26.98 4.01 -6.70
CA VAL A 92 -26.65 4.00 -5.27
C VAL A 92 -25.31 3.33 -5.02
N LEU A 93 -25.01 2.21 -5.68
CA LEU A 93 -23.70 1.55 -5.58
C LEU A 93 -22.57 2.49 -6.04
N ASN A 94 -22.73 3.17 -7.17
CA ASN A 94 -21.74 4.13 -7.66
C ASN A 94 -21.57 5.31 -6.68
N ARG A 95 -22.67 5.79 -6.08
CA ARG A 95 -22.65 6.84 -5.07
C ARG A 95 -21.88 6.43 -3.83
N LEU A 96 -22.12 5.21 -3.33
CA LEU A 96 -21.44 4.65 -2.16
C LEU A 96 -19.94 4.46 -2.40
N VAL A 97 -19.56 3.84 -3.53
CA VAL A 97 -18.14 3.62 -3.90
C VAL A 97 -17.36 4.93 -3.95
N ARG A 98 -18.00 5.99 -4.45
CA ARG A 98 -17.40 7.33 -4.61
C ARG A 98 -17.58 8.26 -3.40
N GLY A 99 -18.04 7.72 -2.27
CA GLY A 99 -18.41 8.47 -1.08
C GLY A 99 -17.27 8.90 -0.16
N GLY A 100 -16.03 8.48 -0.42
CA GLY A 100 -14.82 8.97 0.26
C GLY A 100 -14.49 8.32 1.60
N THR A 101 -15.32 7.40 2.10
CA THR A 101 -15.18 6.86 3.46
C THR A 101 -15.07 5.33 3.49
N TYR A 102 -14.33 4.81 4.46
CA TYR A 102 -14.20 3.35 4.67
C TYR A 102 -15.47 2.73 5.27
N ASP A 103 -16.34 3.52 5.91
CA ASP A 103 -17.59 3.07 6.52
C ASP A 103 -18.57 2.44 5.51
N VAL A 104 -18.39 2.76 4.22
CA VAL A 104 -19.14 2.17 3.09
C VAL A 104 -18.97 0.65 3.02
N THR A 105 -17.82 0.11 3.44
CA THR A 105 -17.50 -1.32 3.31
C THR A 105 -18.46 -2.22 4.05
N ASN A 106 -18.91 -1.82 5.25
CA ASN A 106 -19.88 -2.59 6.05
C ASN A 106 -21.24 -2.70 5.34
N VAL A 107 -21.74 -1.58 4.81
CA VAL A 107 -23.01 -1.53 4.07
C VAL A 107 -22.94 -2.39 2.81
N LEU A 108 -21.85 -2.27 2.05
CA LEU A 108 -21.67 -3.04 0.83
C LEU A 108 -21.50 -4.53 1.11
N ALA A 109 -20.82 -4.91 2.19
CA ALA A 109 -20.71 -6.30 2.61
C ALA A 109 -22.09 -6.87 3.03
N GLU A 110 -22.90 -6.11 3.77
CA GLU A 110 -24.27 -6.51 4.09
C GLU A 110 -25.09 -6.72 2.81
N ALA A 111 -25.03 -5.76 1.87
CA ALA A 111 -25.72 -5.86 0.60
C ALA A 111 -25.26 -7.08 -0.22
N LEU A 112 -23.94 -7.34 -0.29
CA LEU A 112 -23.35 -8.43 -1.06
C LEU A 112 -23.90 -9.77 -0.61
N PHE A 113 -23.96 -10.00 0.71
CA PHE A 113 -24.36 -11.28 1.26
C PHE A 113 -25.83 -11.34 1.68
N ARG A 114 -26.65 -10.36 1.25
CA ARG A 114 -28.09 -10.39 1.46
C ARG A 114 -28.72 -11.51 0.65
N GLU A 115 -29.66 -12.20 1.27
CA GLU A 115 -30.50 -13.19 0.59
C GLU A 115 -31.33 -12.51 -0.50
N GLY A 116 -31.50 -13.16 -1.65
CA GLY A 116 -32.27 -12.61 -2.77
C GLY A 116 -31.63 -11.45 -3.54
N ASN A 117 -30.40 -11.02 -3.22
CA ASN A 117 -29.72 -9.97 -3.99
C ASN A 117 -29.45 -10.43 -5.44
N ALA A 118 -30.25 -9.92 -6.38
CA ALA A 118 -30.11 -10.18 -7.82
C ALA A 118 -28.91 -9.44 -8.47
N PHE A 119 -28.36 -8.43 -7.80
CA PHE A 119 -27.25 -7.59 -8.26
C PHE A 119 -25.93 -7.93 -7.55
N ARG A 120 -25.77 -9.19 -7.15
CA ARG A 120 -24.68 -9.62 -6.28
C ARG A 120 -23.29 -9.39 -6.91
N TYR A 121 -23.15 -9.62 -8.21
CA TYR A 121 -21.88 -9.36 -8.92
C TYR A 121 -21.54 -7.86 -8.98
N GLN A 122 -22.51 -7.00 -9.27
CA GLN A 122 -22.33 -5.55 -9.26
C GLN A 122 -21.99 -5.04 -7.85
N THR A 123 -22.61 -5.65 -6.83
CA THR A 123 -22.31 -5.36 -5.43
C THR A 123 -20.88 -5.80 -5.06
N LEU A 124 -20.41 -6.94 -5.57
CA LEU A 124 -19.01 -7.37 -5.41
C LEU A 124 -18.04 -6.37 -6.02
N LEU A 125 -18.30 -5.91 -7.25
CA LEU A 125 -17.49 -4.87 -7.90
C LEU A 125 -17.46 -3.59 -7.07
N ALA A 126 -18.60 -3.19 -6.49
CA ALA A 126 -18.65 -2.06 -5.58
C ALA A 126 -17.83 -2.31 -4.30
N CYS A 127 -17.90 -3.51 -3.71
CA CYS A 127 -17.07 -3.90 -2.57
C CYS A 127 -15.59 -3.74 -2.90
N ILE A 128 -15.11 -4.35 -3.99
CA ILE A 128 -13.72 -4.27 -4.46
C ILE A 128 -13.28 -2.80 -4.65
N ASN A 129 -14.17 -1.97 -5.20
CA ASN A 129 -13.90 -0.55 -5.44
C ASN A 129 -13.96 0.36 -4.21
N ALA A 130 -14.57 -0.09 -3.12
CA ALA A 130 -14.61 0.64 -1.85
C ALA A 130 -13.65 0.08 -0.79
N TRP A 131 -13.24 -1.19 -0.91
CA TRP A 131 -12.48 -1.89 0.13
C TRP A 131 -11.09 -1.27 0.34
N PRO A 132 -10.55 -1.30 1.57
CA PRO A 132 -9.13 -1.06 1.80
C PRO A 132 -8.25 -2.06 1.04
N PRO A 133 -6.95 -1.74 0.86
CA PRO A 133 -6.03 -2.61 0.11
C PRO A 133 -5.82 -3.99 0.74
N ASP A 134 -6.01 -4.13 2.04
CA ASP A 134 -6.16 -5.47 2.63
C ASP A 134 -7.57 -5.98 2.36
N MET A 135 -7.69 -6.85 1.35
CA MET A 135 -8.96 -7.44 0.93
C MET A 135 -9.12 -8.88 1.44
N SER A 136 -8.25 -9.34 2.34
CA SER A 136 -8.32 -10.70 2.92
C SER A 136 -9.71 -11.00 3.47
N GLY A 137 -10.25 -10.15 4.35
CA GLY A 137 -11.57 -10.33 4.91
C GLY A 137 -12.72 -10.32 3.88
N LEU A 138 -12.59 -9.57 2.78
CA LEU A 138 -13.58 -9.62 1.68
C LEU A 138 -13.47 -10.95 0.93
N ALA A 139 -12.25 -11.37 0.56
CA ALA A 139 -12.01 -12.61 -0.15
C ALA A 139 -12.45 -13.84 0.66
N GLU A 140 -12.07 -13.92 1.93
CA GLU A 140 -12.50 -14.96 2.87
C GLU A 140 -14.02 -15.01 3.00
N ALA A 141 -14.68 -13.86 3.13
CA ALA A 141 -16.14 -13.80 3.21
C ALA A 141 -16.81 -14.26 1.90
N VAL A 142 -16.26 -13.89 0.74
CA VAL A 142 -16.74 -14.35 -0.57
C VAL A 142 -16.61 -15.86 -0.68
N VAL A 143 -15.46 -16.43 -0.33
CA VAL A 143 -15.21 -17.88 -0.35
C VAL A 143 -16.17 -18.61 0.58
N ALA A 144 -16.31 -18.13 1.82
CA ALA A 144 -17.11 -18.79 2.84
C ALA A 144 -18.63 -18.73 2.59
N ARG A 145 -19.13 -17.66 1.96
CA ARG A 145 -20.57 -17.36 1.91
C ARG A 145 -21.19 -17.46 0.51
N THR A 146 -20.40 -17.68 -0.52
CA THR A 146 -20.87 -17.77 -1.91
C THR A 146 -20.67 -19.19 -2.41
N PRO A 147 -21.64 -19.83 -3.10
CA PRO A 147 -21.46 -21.15 -3.70
C PRO A 147 -20.32 -21.20 -4.73
N SER A 148 -19.61 -22.33 -4.83
CA SER A 148 -18.45 -22.49 -5.72
C SER A 148 -18.74 -22.16 -7.19
N GLU A 149 -19.89 -22.61 -7.71
CA GLU A 149 -20.30 -22.32 -9.10
C GLU A 149 -20.37 -20.81 -9.36
N THR A 150 -21.01 -20.07 -8.45
CA THR A 150 -21.11 -18.60 -8.55
C THR A 150 -19.75 -17.91 -8.39
N ARG A 151 -18.88 -18.41 -7.50
CA ARG A 151 -17.51 -17.86 -7.36
C ARG A 151 -16.69 -18.05 -8.63
N ALA A 152 -16.75 -19.23 -9.24
CA ALA A 152 -16.07 -19.54 -10.49
C ALA A 152 -16.52 -18.58 -11.62
N GLU A 153 -17.82 -18.34 -11.75
CA GLU A 153 -18.37 -17.36 -12.71
C GLU A 153 -17.87 -15.94 -12.44
N TRP A 154 -17.83 -15.53 -11.17
CA TRP A 154 -17.34 -14.20 -10.79
C TRP A 154 -15.85 -14.04 -11.08
N TYR A 155 -15.02 -15.04 -10.79
CA TYR A 155 -13.60 -14.99 -11.08
C TYR A 155 -13.34 -14.83 -12.57
N ALA A 156 -13.97 -15.67 -13.41
CA ALA A 156 -13.87 -15.54 -14.86
C ALA A 156 -14.33 -14.15 -15.34
N SER A 157 -15.45 -13.66 -14.83
CA SER A 157 -16.01 -12.35 -15.19
C SER A 157 -15.11 -11.19 -14.76
N LEU A 158 -14.45 -11.27 -13.60
CA LEU A 158 -13.52 -10.26 -13.11
C LEU A 158 -12.27 -10.19 -13.99
N PHE A 159 -11.74 -11.33 -14.45
CA PHE A 159 -10.63 -11.37 -15.40
C PHE A 159 -11.02 -10.80 -16.76
N SER A 160 -12.13 -11.23 -17.35
CA SER A 160 -12.59 -10.68 -18.64
C SER A 160 -12.81 -9.17 -18.57
N ARG A 161 -13.44 -8.69 -17.49
CA ARG A 161 -13.69 -7.27 -17.27
C ARG A 161 -12.39 -6.46 -17.13
N ARG A 162 -11.34 -7.05 -16.55
CA ARG A 162 -10.00 -6.42 -16.48
C ARG A 162 -9.37 -6.26 -17.87
N GLU A 163 -9.57 -7.23 -18.76
CA GLU A 163 -9.04 -7.19 -20.14
C GLU A 163 -9.79 -6.20 -21.05
N GLU A 164 -11.01 -5.80 -20.69
CA GLU A 164 -11.77 -4.72 -21.32
C GLU A 164 -11.21 -3.32 -20.94
N VAL A 165 -9.88 -3.16 -21.06
CA VAL A 165 -9.06 -2.01 -20.64
C VAL A 165 -9.56 -0.67 -21.17
N LEU A 166 -10.29 -0.66 -22.30
CA LEU A 166 -10.87 0.56 -22.87
C LEU A 166 -11.98 1.19 -22.01
N SER A 167 -12.51 0.48 -21.00
CA SER A 167 -13.66 0.92 -20.19
C SER A 167 -13.36 1.16 -18.72
N LEU A 168 -12.21 0.69 -18.20
CA LEU A 168 -11.84 0.80 -16.79
C LEU A 168 -10.68 1.75 -16.57
N SER A 169 -10.69 2.45 -15.43
CA SER A 169 -9.51 3.16 -14.95
C SER A 169 -8.44 2.16 -14.48
N SER A 170 -7.15 2.51 -14.61
CA SER A 170 -6.04 1.67 -14.11
C SER A 170 -6.25 1.27 -12.64
N ARG A 171 -6.85 2.17 -11.86
CA ARG A 171 -7.19 1.94 -10.45
C ARG A 171 -8.20 0.81 -10.25
N GLU A 172 -9.25 0.73 -11.06
CA GLU A 172 -10.24 -0.36 -10.98
C GLU A 172 -9.60 -1.70 -11.33
N CYS A 173 -8.77 -1.74 -12.39
CA CYS A 173 -8.01 -2.94 -12.75
C CYS A 173 -7.13 -3.42 -11.59
N ASN A 174 -6.45 -2.50 -10.89
CA ASN A 174 -5.56 -2.82 -9.78
C ASN A 174 -6.33 -3.35 -8.57
N ARG A 175 -7.51 -2.81 -8.29
CA ARG A 175 -8.36 -3.27 -7.20
C ARG A 175 -8.93 -4.66 -7.47
N ILE A 176 -9.34 -4.92 -8.71
CA ILE A 176 -9.76 -6.26 -9.15
C ILE A 176 -8.59 -7.22 -9.00
N GLU A 177 -7.42 -6.88 -9.54
CA GLU A 177 -6.22 -7.72 -9.43
C GLU A 177 -5.91 -8.03 -7.97
N ASN A 178 -5.85 -7.02 -7.10
CA ASN A 178 -5.60 -7.21 -5.68
C ASN A 178 -6.65 -8.09 -5.00
N PHE A 179 -7.94 -7.94 -5.31
CA PHE A 179 -8.97 -8.86 -4.81
C PHE A 179 -8.70 -10.30 -5.26
N MET A 180 -8.33 -10.52 -6.53
CA MET A 180 -8.03 -11.85 -7.06
C MET A 180 -6.83 -12.48 -6.37
N ILE A 181 -5.81 -11.69 -6.02
CA ILE A 181 -4.66 -12.14 -5.21
C ILE A 181 -5.15 -12.77 -3.89
N TYR A 182 -6.01 -12.06 -3.15
CA TYR A 182 -6.54 -12.57 -1.88
C TYR A 182 -7.52 -13.73 -2.07
N ALA A 183 -8.30 -13.72 -3.16
CA ALA A 183 -9.19 -14.83 -3.50
C ALA A 183 -8.41 -16.13 -3.73
N GLU A 184 -7.28 -16.08 -4.44
CA GLU A 184 -6.39 -17.25 -4.63
C GLU A 184 -5.86 -17.82 -3.32
N GLN A 185 -5.52 -16.95 -2.35
CA GLN A 185 -5.05 -17.40 -1.04
C GLN A 185 -6.16 -17.99 -0.18
N SER A 186 -7.38 -17.47 -0.33
CA SER A 186 -8.52 -17.83 0.51
C SER A 186 -9.33 -19.00 -0.05
N GLU A 187 -9.20 -19.31 -1.35
CA GLU A 187 -10.03 -20.31 -2.02
C GLU A 187 -9.85 -21.70 -1.37
N THR A 188 -10.96 -22.43 -1.27
CA THR A 188 -11.06 -23.76 -0.65
C THR A 188 -11.60 -24.82 -1.60
N ASP A 189 -12.04 -24.43 -2.79
CA ASP A 189 -12.58 -25.30 -3.84
C ASP A 189 -11.60 -25.42 -5.02
N ALA A 190 -11.22 -26.67 -5.35
CA ALA A 190 -10.26 -26.95 -6.40
C ALA A 190 -10.74 -26.54 -7.80
N VAL A 191 -12.05 -26.59 -8.08
CA VAL A 191 -12.61 -26.20 -9.38
C VAL A 191 -12.51 -24.68 -9.53
N CYS A 192 -12.87 -23.93 -8.49
CA CYS A 192 -12.69 -22.48 -8.47
C CYS A 192 -11.21 -22.08 -8.60
N ALA A 193 -10.32 -22.77 -7.89
CA ALA A 193 -8.88 -22.56 -8.00
C ALA A 193 -8.36 -22.83 -9.43
N ALA A 194 -8.87 -23.84 -10.11
CA ALA A 194 -8.49 -24.13 -11.50
C ALA A 194 -8.93 -23.01 -12.47
N VAL A 195 -10.08 -22.37 -12.21
CA VAL A 195 -10.52 -21.18 -12.96
C VAL A 195 -9.55 -20.01 -12.73
N LEU A 196 -9.13 -19.78 -11.48
CA LEU A 196 -8.13 -18.76 -11.14
C LEU A 196 -6.79 -19.03 -11.83
N ASP A 197 -6.26 -20.26 -11.78
CA ASP A 197 -5.01 -20.64 -12.44
C ASP A 197 -5.07 -20.40 -13.96
N LYS A 198 -6.15 -20.83 -14.60
CA LYS A 198 -6.35 -20.65 -16.04
C LYS A 198 -6.40 -19.18 -16.42
N ALA A 199 -7.20 -18.39 -15.73
CA ALA A 199 -7.35 -16.98 -16.07
C ALA A 199 -6.06 -16.19 -15.80
N GLN A 200 -5.31 -16.52 -14.76
CA GLN A 200 -3.98 -15.94 -14.52
C GLN A 200 -2.96 -16.33 -15.60
N LEU A 201 -2.99 -17.56 -16.10
CA LEU A 201 -2.11 -18.00 -17.22
C LEU A 201 -2.37 -17.21 -18.49
N GLU A 202 -3.64 -16.90 -18.77
CA GLU A 202 -4.06 -16.13 -19.96
C GLU A 202 -3.63 -14.66 -19.81
N ALA A 203 -3.79 -14.08 -18.62
CA ALA A 203 -3.53 -12.67 -18.39
C ALA A 203 -2.05 -12.32 -18.08
N HIS A 204 -1.27 -13.24 -17.50
CA HIS A 204 0.06 -12.92 -16.97
C HIS A 204 1.12 -13.98 -17.30
N SER A 205 2.05 -13.62 -18.20
CA SER A 205 3.18 -14.50 -18.57
C SER A 205 4.05 -14.92 -17.37
N LYS A 206 4.17 -14.06 -16.34
CA LYS A 206 4.93 -14.32 -15.11
C LYS A 206 4.24 -15.33 -14.18
N TRP A 207 2.92 -15.54 -14.31
CA TRP A 207 2.16 -16.47 -13.47
C TRP A 207 2.70 -17.90 -13.56
N LYS A 208 3.10 -18.33 -14.76
CA LYS A 208 3.51 -19.71 -15.08
C LYS A 208 4.52 -20.31 -14.11
N SER A 209 5.47 -19.50 -13.63
CA SER A 209 6.55 -19.89 -12.71
C SER A 209 6.47 -19.21 -11.35
N SER A 210 5.35 -18.54 -11.05
CA SER A 210 5.21 -17.73 -9.85
C SER A 210 5.09 -18.60 -8.59
N ASN A 211 5.54 -18.06 -7.45
CA ASN A 211 5.37 -18.72 -6.16
C ASN A 211 3.88 -18.85 -5.77
N ARG A 212 3.04 -17.88 -6.18
CA ARG A 212 1.58 -17.95 -5.98
C ARG A 212 0.97 -19.17 -6.66
N ARG A 213 1.33 -19.41 -7.93
CA ARG A 213 0.88 -20.60 -8.67
C ARG A 213 1.34 -21.90 -8.02
N LYS A 214 2.60 -21.95 -7.58
CA LYS A 214 3.14 -23.11 -6.84
C LYS A 214 2.36 -23.40 -5.56
N ARG A 215 2.04 -22.36 -4.78
CA ARG A 215 1.22 -22.49 -3.57
C ARG A 215 -0.19 -22.99 -3.90
N LEU A 216 -0.84 -22.38 -4.89
CA LEU A 216 -2.16 -22.81 -5.34
C LEU A 216 -2.16 -24.29 -5.73
N ALA A 217 -1.14 -24.73 -6.48
CA ALA A 217 -0.96 -26.13 -6.84
C ALA A 217 -0.77 -27.04 -5.62
N LEU A 218 0.07 -26.65 -4.67
CA LEU A 218 0.26 -27.42 -3.44
C LEU A 218 -1.01 -27.53 -2.60
N CYS A 219 -1.78 -26.44 -2.46
CA CYS A 219 -3.01 -26.42 -1.67
C CYS A 219 -4.05 -27.41 -2.20
N PHE A 220 -4.11 -27.60 -3.53
CA PHE A 220 -5.15 -28.40 -4.17
C PHE A 220 -4.66 -29.71 -4.79
N ARG A 221 -3.38 -30.08 -4.62
CA ARG A 221 -2.80 -31.30 -5.21
C ARG A 221 -3.51 -32.59 -4.79
N ASP A 222 -4.05 -32.61 -3.57
CA ASP A 222 -4.68 -33.78 -2.95
C ASP A 222 -6.22 -33.71 -3.06
N ALA A 223 -6.75 -32.74 -3.81
CA ALA A 223 -8.18 -32.64 -4.07
C ALA A 223 -8.66 -33.79 -4.97
N GLY A 224 -9.95 -34.14 -4.87
CA GLY A 224 -10.57 -35.11 -5.76
C GLY A 224 -10.89 -34.54 -7.15
N GLY A 225 -11.12 -35.44 -8.11
CA GLY A 225 -11.61 -35.08 -9.45
C GLY A 225 -10.56 -34.50 -10.39
N GLU A 226 -11.02 -33.93 -11.51
CA GLU A 226 -10.16 -33.41 -12.57
C GLU A 226 -9.27 -32.25 -12.10
N ALA A 227 -9.82 -31.32 -11.31
CA ALA A 227 -9.08 -30.18 -10.78
C ALA A 227 -7.94 -30.61 -9.83
N GLY A 228 -8.18 -31.62 -8.99
CA GLY A 228 -7.11 -32.20 -8.16
C GLY A 228 -6.02 -32.87 -8.97
N GLY A 229 -6.39 -33.62 -10.01
CA GLY A 229 -5.44 -34.20 -10.97
C GLY A 229 -4.58 -33.14 -11.68
N HIS A 230 -5.19 -32.01 -12.07
CA HIS A 230 -4.46 -30.84 -12.63
C HIS A 230 -3.43 -30.30 -11.65
N PHE A 231 -3.83 -30.03 -10.40
CA PHE A 231 -2.94 -29.45 -9.41
C PHE A 231 -1.87 -30.41 -8.88
N SER A 232 -2.16 -31.71 -8.83
CA SER A 232 -1.18 -32.76 -8.53
C SER A 232 -0.04 -32.74 -9.54
N LYS A 233 -0.38 -32.81 -10.83
CA LYS A 233 0.61 -32.70 -11.92
C LYS A 233 1.36 -31.36 -11.88
N LEU A 234 0.64 -30.27 -11.65
CA LEU A 234 1.23 -28.94 -11.62
C LEU A 234 2.22 -28.78 -10.45
N SER A 235 1.89 -29.32 -9.28
CA SER A 235 2.77 -29.32 -8.12
C SER A 235 4.07 -30.10 -8.40
N ASP A 236 3.97 -31.25 -9.06
CA ASP A 236 5.14 -32.05 -9.45
C ASP A 236 6.03 -31.31 -10.46
N GLU A 237 5.43 -30.60 -11.42
CA GLU A 237 6.15 -29.84 -12.44
C GLU A 237 6.83 -28.57 -11.89
N LEU A 238 6.16 -27.81 -11.03
CA LEU A 238 6.66 -26.53 -10.56
C LEU A 238 7.51 -26.62 -9.29
N GLY A 239 7.34 -27.68 -8.50
CA GLY A 239 7.98 -27.87 -7.20
C GLY A 239 7.52 -26.87 -6.14
N LEU A 240 8.28 -26.79 -5.05
CA LEU A 240 7.92 -25.96 -3.89
C LEU A 240 8.10 -24.46 -4.18
N PRO A 241 7.26 -23.59 -3.58
CA PRO A 241 7.52 -22.16 -3.48
C PRO A 241 8.89 -21.92 -2.86
N LEU A 242 9.62 -20.94 -3.41
CA LEU A 242 10.95 -20.59 -2.92
C LEU A 242 10.88 -19.32 -2.07
N PRO A 243 11.70 -19.19 -1.02
CA PRO A 243 11.87 -17.91 -0.34
C PRO A 243 12.40 -16.85 -1.32
N PRO A 244 12.21 -15.54 -1.03
CA PRO A 244 12.77 -14.50 -1.88
C PRO A 244 14.29 -14.64 -1.97
N THR A 245 14.82 -14.51 -3.20
CA THR A 245 16.27 -14.46 -3.42
C THR A 245 16.81 -13.07 -3.16
N ASP A 246 18.12 -12.92 -2.98
CA ASP A 246 18.79 -11.61 -2.92
C ASP A 246 18.38 -10.70 -4.09
N LYS A 247 18.20 -11.26 -5.28
CA LYS A 247 17.75 -10.52 -6.47
C LYS A 247 16.30 -10.04 -6.35
N ASP A 248 15.43 -10.81 -5.71
CA ASP A 248 14.05 -10.41 -5.45
C ASP A 248 14.00 -9.28 -4.41
N ILE A 249 14.86 -9.34 -3.39
CA ILE A 249 15.06 -8.27 -2.41
C ILE A 249 15.61 -7.01 -3.08
N ASP A 250 16.71 -7.13 -3.84
CA ASP A 250 17.32 -6.03 -4.60
C ASP A 250 16.28 -5.37 -5.55
N ARG A 251 15.42 -6.18 -6.19
CA ARG A 251 14.34 -5.69 -7.04
C ARG A 251 13.26 -4.96 -6.24
N PHE A 252 12.83 -5.54 -5.11
CA PHE A 252 11.84 -4.93 -4.22
C PHE A 252 12.28 -3.56 -3.74
N VAL A 253 13.53 -3.42 -3.30
CA VAL A 253 14.03 -2.12 -2.83
C VAL A 253 14.26 -1.16 -4.00
N SER A 254 14.76 -1.64 -5.14
CA SER A 254 15.14 -0.77 -6.26
C SER A 254 13.95 -0.28 -7.08
N HIS A 255 12.88 -1.07 -7.12
CA HIS A 255 11.66 -0.78 -7.82
C HIS A 255 10.49 -1.23 -6.94
N PRO A 256 10.15 -0.48 -5.88
CA PRO A 256 8.86 -0.64 -5.22
C PRO A 256 7.67 -0.57 -6.20
N ASP A 257 7.85 0.10 -7.36
CA ASP A 257 6.94 0.08 -8.51
C ASP A 257 6.80 -1.28 -9.20
N PHE A 258 7.69 -2.26 -8.97
CA PHE A 258 7.57 -3.58 -9.57
C PHE A 258 6.48 -4.45 -8.91
N PHE A 259 6.13 -4.12 -7.67
CA PHE A 259 4.95 -4.66 -6.97
C PHE A 259 3.71 -3.80 -7.23
N TRP A 260 3.83 -2.91 -8.22
CA TRP A 260 2.77 -2.12 -8.78
C TRP A 260 2.43 -2.64 -10.18
N PRO A 261 1.15 -2.65 -10.57
CA PRO A 261 0.73 -3.08 -11.90
C PRO A 261 1.30 -2.19 -13.00
N ASP A 262 1.66 -2.82 -14.14
CA ASP A 262 2.47 -2.26 -15.24
C ASP A 262 1.97 -0.91 -15.83
N TYR A 263 0.73 -0.47 -15.50
CA TYR A 263 0.07 0.73 -16.02
C TYR A 263 0.36 2.04 -15.26
N SER A 264 1.30 2.06 -14.31
CA SER A 264 1.60 3.23 -13.46
C SER A 264 2.77 4.09 -13.87
N THR A 265 3.52 3.64 -14.86
CA THR A 265 4.63 4.38 -15.46
C THR A 265 4.20 5.78 -15.95
N ALA A 266 2.89 6.02 -16.12
CA ALA A 266 2.30 7.31 -16.44
C ALA A 266 2.21 8.31 -15.25
N ALA A 267 2.29 7.87 -14.00
CA ALA A 267 2.01 8.70 -12.82
C ALA A 267 3.25 9.37 -12.18
N GLY A 268 4.47 8.87 -12.46
CA GLY A 268 5.72 9.37 -11.89
C GLY A 268 5.95 8.99 -10.43
N ASP A 269 6.99 9.54 -9.81
CA ASP A 269 7.34 9.29 -8.40
C ASP A 269 6.26 9.85 -7.46
N PRO A 270 5.94 9.16 -6.34
CA PRO A 270 4.99 9.67 -5.36
C PRO A 270 5.54 10.93 -4.66
N PRO A 271 4.68 11.93 -4.34
CA PRO A 271 5.03 13.02 -3.43
C PRO A 271 5.58 12.51 -2.10
N GLU A 272 6.53 13.24 -1.50
CA GLU A 272 7.20 12.86 -0.24
C GLU A 272 6.23 12.50 0.88
N GLU A 273 5.11 13.22 0.98
CA GLU A 273 4.05 13.01 1.97
C GLU A 273 3.28 11.68 1.83
N LEU A 274 3.41 10.96 0.70
CA LEU A 274 2.72 9.70 0.41
C LEU A 274 3.67 8.50 0.35
N VAL A 275 4.98 8.73 0.46
CA VAL A 275 6.00 7.69 0.42
C VAL A 275 5.79 6.62 1.51
N PRO A 276 5.42 6.97 2.77
CA PRO A 276 5.16 5.95 3.80
C PRO A 276 4.03 4.99 3.40
N GLU A 277 2.89 5.51 2.97
CA GLU A 277 1.73 4.70 2.59
C GLU A 277 2.01 3.86 1.34
N TRP A 278 2.81 4.39 0.41
CA TRP A 278 3.28 3.67 -0.76
C TRP A 278 4.11 2.45 -0.40
N TYR A 279 5.15 2.61 0.42
CA TYR A 279 5.94 1.47 0.88
C TYR A 279 5.11 0.44 1.65
N GLN A 280 4.18 0.88 2.52
CA GLN A 280 3.30 -0.05 3.23
C GLN A 280 2.48 -0.93 2.28
N ASN A 281 2.04 -0.38 1.14
CA ASN A 281 1.33 -1.15 0.13
C ASN A 281 2.26 -2.11 -0.63
N THR A 282 3.44 -1.66 -1.04
CA THR A 282 4.45 -2.51 -1.69
C THR A 282 4.81 -3.71 -0.81
N TYR A 283 4.99 -3.49 0.50
CA TYR A 283 5.20 -4.57 1.47
C TYR A 283 4.04 -5.55 1.46
N ARG A 284 2.78 -5.09 1.52
CA ARG A 284 1.61 -5.99 1.50
C ARG A 284 1.65 -6.95 0.29
N THR A 285 1.89 -6.42 -0.91
CA THR A 285 1.97 -7.25 -2.13
C THR A 285 3.12 -8.24 -2.08
N ALA A 286 4.32 -7.80 -1.67
CA ALA A 286 5.49 -8.67 -1.57
C ALA A 286 5.27 -9.82 -0.56
N LEU A 287 4.65 -9.53 0.59
CA LEU A 287 4.38 -10.55 1.60
C LEU A 287 3.39 -11.60 1.12
N ILE A 288 2.42 -11.24 0.27
CA ILE A 288 1.52 -12.19 -0.36
C ILE A 288 2.28 -13.07 -1.37
N ASP A 289 3.19 -12.48 -2.16
CA ASP A 289 3.98 -13.21 -3.15
C ASP A 289 4.93 -14.23 -2.51
N PHE A 290 5.45 -13.94 -1.32
CA PHE A 290 6.32 -14.86 -0.59
C PHE A 290 5.61 -15.68 0.50
N ASP A 291 4.36 -15.33 0.83
CA ASP A 291 3.58 -15.91 1.94
C ASP A 291 4.39 -15.96 3.24
N MET A 292 4.89 -14.80 3.64
CA MET A 292 5.78 -14.69 4.80
C MET A 292 5.40 -13.54 5.72
N PRO A 293 5.68 -13.65 7.04
CA PRO A 293 5.46 -12.55 7.96
C PRO A 293 6.27 -11.30 7.57
N LYS A 294 5.68 -10.12 7.73
CA LYS A 294 6.33 -8.82 7.46
C LYS A 294 7.72 -8.72 8.09
N ARG A 295 7.82 -9.13 9.36
CA ARG A 295 9.06 -9.09 10.13
C ARG A 295 10.17 -9.94 9.52
N ASP A 296 9.84 -11.11 9.00
CA ASP A 296 10.84 -12.01 8.39
C ASP A 296 11.32 -11.46 7.05
N PHE A 297 10.41 -10.87 6.26
CA PHE A 297 10.81 -10.20 5.01
C PHE A 297 11.70 -8.98 5.28
N ILE A 298 11.35 -8.15 6.27
CA ILE A 298 12.19 -7.00 6.68
C ILE A 298 13.55 -7.49 7.20
N ARG A 299 13.61 -8.61 7.91
CA ARG A 299 14.88 -9.22 8.31
C ARG A 299 15.73 -9.57 7.09
N MET A 300 15.15 -10.16 6.05
CA MET A 300 15.89 -10.46 4.82
C MET A 300 16.38 -9.19 4.10
N VAL A 301 15.56 -8.14 4.05
CA VAL A 301 15.97 -6.81 3.54
C VAL A 301 17.14 -6.24 4.36
N ALA A 302 17.07 -6.36 5.68
CA ALA A 302 18.12 -5.91 6.60
C ALA A 302 19.42 -6.69 6.44
N ASP A 303 19.35 -8.02 6.40
CA ASP A 303 20.52 -8.89 6.20
C ASP A 303 21.18 -8.62 4.85
N ARG A 304 20.37 -8.45 3.79
CA ARG A 304 20.87 -8.09 2.45
C ARG A 304 21.50 -6.71 2.42
N PHE A 305 20.91 -5.72 3.09
CA PHE A 305 21.47 -4.38 3.20
C PHE A 305 22.84 -4.40 3.91
N GLU A 306 22.98 -5.17 4.97
CA GLU A 306 24.25 -5.33 5.69
C GLU A 306 25.34 -5.88 4.77
N VAL A 307 25.05 -6.96 4.03
CA VAL A 307 25.96 -7.51 3.02
C VAL A 307 26.30 -6.46 1.97
N PHE A 308 25.29 -5.77 1.44
CA PHE A 308 25.47 -4.72 0.43
C PHE A 308 26.41 -3.61 0.91
N VAL A 309 26.25 -3.12 2.14
CA VAL A 309 27.08 -2.07 2.75
C VAL A 309 28.55 -2.51 2.89
N HIS A 310 28.79 -3.79 3.15
CA HIS A 310 30.14 -4.33 3.29
C HIS A 310 30.83 -4.64 1.97
N GLU A 311 30.09 -5.15 0.99
CA GLU A 311 30.67 -5.64 -0.27
C GLU A 311 30.73 -4.56 -1.37
N SER A 312 29.89 -3.53 -1.29
CA SER A 312 29.78 -2.53 -2.36
C SER A 312 30.81 -1.43 -2.24
N GLU A 313 31.38 -1.03 -3.38
CA GLU A 313 32.22 0.17 -3.48
C GLU A 313 31.38 1.41 -3.81
N PRO A 314 31.86 2.63 -3.45
CA PRO A 314 31.16 3.86 -3.80
C PRO A 314 31.00 4.04 -5.31
N SER A 315 29.77 4.01 -5.81
CA SER A 315 29.41 4.38 -7.18
C SER A 315 28.06 5.12 -7.21
N PRO A 316 27.72 5.81 -8.32
CA PRO A 316 26.39 6.39 -8.49
C PRO A 316 25.28 5.33 -8.36
N GLU A 317 25.42 4.16 -8.99
CA GLU A 317 24.42 3.09 -8.92
C GLU A 317 24.28 2.54 -7.51
N ASN A 318 25.40 2.27 -6.84
CA ASN A 318 25.40 1.76 -5.47
C ASN A 318 24.86 2.80 -4.47
N SER A 319 25.02 4.09 -4.75
CA SER A 319 24.40 5.14 -3.93
C SER A 319 22.87 5.10 -4.01
N VAL A 320 22.31 4.88 -5.21
CA VAL A 320 20.86 4.74 -5.40
C VAL A 320 20.34 3.50 -4.67
N ALA A 321 20.98 2.35 -4.86
CA ALA A 321 20.61 1.11 -4.16
C ALA A 321 20.67 1.28 -2.63
N TRP A 322 21.70 1.96 -2.13
CA TRP A 322 21.84 2.27 -0.72
C TRP A 322 20.66 3.10 -0.18
N TYR A 323 20.26 4.17 -0.88
CA TYR A 323 19.12 4.99 -0.47
C TYR A 323 17.82 4.18 -0.46
N ASN A 324 17.63 3.33 -1.46
CA ASN A 324 16.48 2.46 -1.60
C ASN A 324 16.36 1.46 -0.44
N TYR A 325 17.48 0.86 -0.01
CA TYR A 325 17.51 0.00 1.15
C TYR A 325 17.11 0.73 2.44
N VAL A 326 17.65 1.93 2.66
CA VAL A 326 17.34 2.72 3.85
C VAL A 326 15.87 3.13 3.86
N ALA A 327 15.31 3.53 2.72
CA ALA A 327 13.88 3.83 2.58
C ALA A 327 13.02 2.60 2.89
N ALA A 328 13.34 1.45 2.28
CA ALA A 328 12.62 0.20 2.54
C ALA A 328 12.63 -0.14 4.03
N LEU A 329 13.78 -0.09 4.70
CA LEU A 329 13.91 -0.36 6.13
C LEU A 329 13.16 0.66 7.00
N GLN A 330 13.25 1.94 6.67
CA GLN A 330 12.51 3.02 7.35
C GLN A 330 11.01 2.77 7.33
N TYR A 331 10.44 2.53 6.15
CA TYR A 331 8.99 2.39 5.98
C TYR A 331 8.49 0.96 6.27
N GLY A 332 9.40 0.00 6.38
CA GLY A 332 9.13 -1.31 6.96
C GLY A 332 8.61 -1.21 8.40
N ALA A 333 9.03 -0.20 9.16
CA ALA A 333 8.54 0.12 10.50
C ALA A 333 8.59 -1.07 11.48
N ASP A 334 9.67 -1.86 11.43
CA ASP A 334 9.93 -2.98 12.33
C ASP A 334 11.26 -2.78 13.06
N LEU A 335 11.35 -3.19 14.33
CA LEU A 335 12.56 -3.03 15.16
C LEU A 335 13.80 -3.75 14.59
N VAL A 336 13.61 -4.77 13.75
CA VAL A 336 14.73 -5.42 13.05
C VAL A 336 15.48 -4.45 12.13
N ALA A 337 14.77 -3.48 11.55
CA ALA A 337 15.36 -2.45 10.70
C ALA A 337 16.35 -1.55 11.46
N THR A 338 16.05 -1.22 12.72
CA THR A 338 16.92 -0.38 13.57
C THR A 338 18.32 -0.96 13.71
N ASN A 339 18.44 -2.27 13.89
CA ASN A 339 19.75 -2.93 14.03
C ASN A 339 20.59 -2.85 12.75
N ALA A 340 19.98 -3.04 11.58
CA ALA A 340 20.68 -2.93 10.31
C ALA A 340 21.10 -1.49 10.00
N LEU A 341 20.23 -0.51 10.31
CA LEU A 341 20.56 0.91 10.16
C LEU A 341 21.68 1.34 11.12
N LEU A 342 21.73 0.81 12.35
CA LEU A 342 22.85 1.02 13.27
C LEU A 342 24.16 0.47 12.71
N LYS A 343 24.16 -0.68 12.03
CA LYS A 343 25.38 -1.17 11.37
C LYS A 343 25.77 -0.29 10.18
N ALA A 344 24.79 0.22 9.44
CA ALA A 344 25.04 1.15 8.33
C ALA A 344 25.53 2.53 8.80
N VAL A 345 25.25 2.92 10.06
CA VAL A 345 25.99 4.01 10.69
C VAL A 345 27.47 3.67 10.59
N ASP A 346 27.95 2.53 11.04
CA ASP A 346 29.38 2.20 11.04
C ASP A 346 29.99 1.79 9.69
N ALA A 347 29.26 1.99 8.59
CA ALA A 347 29.73 1.71 7.24
C ALA A 347 31.01 2.49 6.88
N ALA A 348 31.93 1.82 6.20
CA ALA A 348 33.16 2.41 5.68
C ALA A 348 32.90 3.58 4.71
N TRP A 349 31.76 3.53 4.00
CA TRP A 349 31.29 4.59 3.13
C TRP A 349 29.80 4.81 3.34
N ILE A 350 29.37 6.07 3.25
CA ILE A 350 27.97 6.47 3.26
C ILE A 350 27.82 7.49 2.12
N PRO A 351 26.83 7.35 1.23
CA PRO A 351 26.55 8.33 0.16
C PRO A 351 26.42 9.75 0.70
N GLY A 352 26.58 10.75 -0.17
CA GLY A 352 26.68 12.16 0.21
C GLY A 352 25.58 12.67 1.16
N SER A 353 24.30 12.36 0.88
CA SER A 353 23.15 12.68 1.75
C SER A 353 22.65 11.50 2.58
N GLY A 354 23.41 10.40 2.59
CA GLY A 354 23.00 9.15 3.25
C GLY A 354 23.01 9.26 4.77
N ALA A 355 23.90 10.09 5.34
CA ALA A 355 23.96 10.20 6.79
C ALA A 355 22.70 10.87 7.35
N ARG A 356 22.20 11.93 6.68
CA ARG A 356 20.90 12.53 7.01
C ARG A 356 19.75 11.55 6.88
N MET A 357 19.78 10.68 5.86
CA MET A 357 18.73 9.70 5.63
C MET A 357 18.69 8.63 6.72
N ILE A 358 19.84 8.10 7.15
CA ILE A 358 19.91 7.21 8.33
C ILE A 358 19.38 7.93 9.57
N ASP A 359 19.80 9.18 9.84
CA ASP A 359 19.33 9.89 11.03
C ASP A 359 17.80 10.11 11.00
N ALA A 360 17.24 10.43 9.84
CA ALA A 360 15.79 10.52 9.67
C ALA A 360 15.09 9.17 9.89
N ALA A 361 15.61 8.10 9.29
CA ALA A 361 15.07 6.75 9.45
C ALA A 361 15.11 6.27 10.91
N MET A 362 16.26 6.42 11.58
CA MET A 362 16.45 6.03 12.97
C MET A 362 15.52 6.82 13.91
N ARG A 363 15.34 8.13 13.72
CA ARG A 363 14.37 8.92 14.52
C ARG A 363 12.92 8.43 14.34
N SER A 364 12.57 7.96 13.14
CA SER A 364 11.22 7.45 12.88
C SER A 364 10.98 6.06 13.47
N LEU A 365 12.02 5.25 13.61
CA LEU A 365 11.94 3.86 14.09
C LEU A 365 12.19 3.72 15.60
N ASP A 366 13.04 4.56 16.16
CA ASP A 366 13.43 4.52 17.56
C ASP A 366 13.47 5.94 18.16
N PRO A 367 12.43 6.34 18.93
CA PRO A 367 12.40 7.64 19.57
C PRO A 367 13.59 7.90 20.52
N VAL A 368 14.23 6.85 21.07
CA VAL A 368 15.39 6.98 21.96
C VAL A 368 16.62 7.46 21.18
N TRP A 369 16.69 7.18 19.87
CA TRP A 369 17.77 7.61 18.99
C TRP A 369 18.06 9.10 19.11
N GLU A 370 17.01 9.93 19.21
CA GLU A 370 17.12 11.40 19.21
C GLU A 370 18.10 11.93 20.26
N THR A 371 18.20 11.24 21.41
CA THR A 371 19.06 11.63 22.54
C THR A 371 20.17 10.62 22.84
N SER A 372 20.27 9.55 22.04
CA SER A 372 21.21 8.45 22.25
C SER A 372 22.69 8.86 22.12
N GLU A 373 23.58 8.16 22.81
CA GLU A 373 25.03 8.35 22.67
C GLU A 373 25.52 7.87 21.30
N GLU A 374 24.85 6.87 20.71
CA GLU A 374 25.09 6.38 19.36
C GLU A 374 24.87 7.48 18.31
N ARG A 375 23.78 8.25 18.41
CA ARG A 375 23.52 9.40 17.53
C ARG A 375 24.59 10.48 17.67
N LYS A 376 25.05 10.75 18.89
CA LYS A 376 26.14 11.71 19.14
C LYS A 376 27.46 11.25 18.52
N ARG A 377 27.83 9.98 18.69
CA ARG A 377 29.02 9.38 18.05
C ARG A 377 28.93 9.44 16.53
N PHE A 378 27.76 9.11 15.98
CA PHE A 378 27.50 9.24 14.55
C PHE A 378 27.70 10.68 14.06
N ALA A 379 27.09 11.64 14.76
CA ALA A 379 27.15 13.05 14.40
C ALA A 379 28.59 13.60 14.43
N VAL A 380 29.40 13.22 15.43
CA VAL A 380 30.84 13.56 15.48
C VAL A 380 31.55 13.02 14.24
N ARG A 381 31.40 11.72 13.96
CA ARG A 381 32.10 11.08 12.84
C ARG A 381 31.75 11.73 11.50
N ILE A 382 30.49 12.11 11.28
CA ILE A 382 30.08 12.79 10.05
C ILE A 382 30.57 14.24 10.01
N ALA A 383 30.49 14.97 11.12
CA ALA A 383 30.96 16.36 11.22
C ALA A 383 32.47 16.52 11.02
N ASP A 384 33.24 15.47 11.31
CA ASP A 384 34.70 15.40 11.15
C ASP A 384 35.12 14.96 9.74
N ARG A 385 34.19 14.55 8.86
CA ARG A 385 34.51 14.26 7.45
C ARG A 385 34.96 15.53 6.72
N SER A 386 35.86 15.35 5.74
CA SER A 386 36.36 16.46 4.94
C SER A 386 35.22 17.18 4.22
N PRO A 387 35.12 18.53 4.27
CA PRO A 387 34.05 19.30 3.63
C PRO A 387 33.93 19.08 2.12
N LYS A 388 34.96 18.52 1.48
CA LYS A 388 34.98 18.18 0.06
C LYS A 388 34.11 16.97 -0.31
N GLN A 389 33.67 16.16 0.67
CA GLN A 389 32.91 14.91 0.44
C GLN A 389 31.40 15.04 0.65
N SER A 390 30.92 15.98 1.48
CA SER A 390 29.50 16.35 1.62
C SER A 390 29.35 17.58 2.54
N SER A 391 29.32 18.79 1.97
CA SER A 391 29.24 20.02 2.78
C SER A 391 27.92 20.16 3.55
N THR A 392 26.82 19.63 3.01
CA THR A 392 25.48 19.72 3.60
C THR A 392 25.32 18.82 4.82
N ASP A 393 25.77 17.56 4.76
CA ASP A 393 25.64 16.64 5.90
C ASP A 393 26.59 17.04 7.04
N VAL A 394 27.82 17.48 6.71
CA VAL A 394 28.77 17.98 7.71
C VAL A 394 28.19 19.15 8.50
N MET A 395 27.56 20.11 7.82
CA MET A 395 26.93 21.26 8.48
C MET A 395 25.72 20.82 9.32
N PHE A 396 24.85 19.98 8.77
CA PHE A 396 23.70 19.43 9.50
C PHE A 396 24.12 18.75 10.80
N PHE A 397 25.12 17.86 10.77
CA PHE A 397 25.54 17.13 11.97
C PHE A 397 26.32 17.98 12.97
N ARG A 398 26.95 19.08 12.55
CA ARG A 398 27.45 20.10 13.50
C ARG A 398 26.32 20.76 14.26
N ASP A 399 25.23 21.10 13.58
CA ASP A 399 24.05 21.67 14.21
C ASP A 399 23.38 20.66 15.14
N VAL A 400 23.29 19.39 14.75
CA VAL A 400 22.82 18.31 15.64
C VAL A 400 23.66 18.26 16.91
N LEU A 401 25.00 18.25 16.82
CA LEU A 401 25.87 18.26 18.01
C LEU A 401 25.70 19.49 18.89
N ASN A 402 25.40 20.65 18.31
CA ASN A 402 25.07 21.86 19.09
C ASN A 402 23.76 21.70 19.86
N GLN A 403 22.80 20.92 19.34
CA GLN A 403 21.51 20.68 19.97
C GLN A 403 21.57 19.59 21.04
N ILE A 404 22.21 18.45 20.75
CA ILE A 404 22.19 17.27 21.62
C ILE A 404 23.47 17.05 22.44
N GLY A 405 24.50 17.86 22.20
CA GLY A 405 25.81 17.76 22.85
C GLY A 405 26.74 16.72 22.21
N ARG A 406 28.00 16.72 22.68
CA ARG A 406 29.01 15.73 22.28
C ARG A 406 28.90 14.45 23.13
N PRO A 407 29.37 13.29 22.61
CA PRO A 407 29.37 12.05 23.37
C PRO A 407 30.30 12.15 24.60
N LYS A 408 30.03 11.35 25.63
CA LYS A 408 30.83 11.32 26.86
C LYS A 408 32.26 10.83 26.57
N GLU A 409 33.27 11.43 27.22
CA GLU A 409 34.71 11.24 26.92
C GLU A 409 35.19 9.77 27.03
N ASP A 410 34.54 8.94 27.85
CA ASP A 410 34.91 7.53 28.05
C ASP A 410 34.34 6.59 26.98
N GLU A 411 33.39 7.04 26.17
CA GLU A 411 32.73 6.25 25.11
C GLU A 411 33.17 6.67 23.70
N ALA A 412 33.89 7.78 23.54
CA ALA A 412 34.36 8.31 22.26
C ALA A 412 35.46 7.46 21.58
N LYS A 413 35.99 6.42 22.25
CA LYS A 413 37.04 5.51 21.75
C LYS A 413 36.51 4.17 21.22
N LYS A 414 35.20 3.91 21.31
CA LYS A 414 34.52 2.73 20.77
C LYS A 414 33.65 3.15 19.58
#